data_AF-A0A7S2M0M0-F1
#
_entry.id   AF-A0A7S2M0M0-F1
#
_cell.length_a   1.000
_cell.length_b   1.000
_cell.length_c   1.000
_cell.angle_alpha   90.00
_cell.angle_beta   90.00
_cell.angle_gamma   90.00
#
_symmetry.space_group_name_H-M   'P 1'
#
loop_
_entity.id
_entity.type
_entity.pdbx_description
1 polymer ?
#
loop_
_entity_poly.entity_id
_entity_poly.type
_entity_poly.pdbx_seq_one_letter_code
_entity_poly.pdbx_strand_id
1 'polypeptide(L)'
;SGSSKVTRALVEALRAFSSPKWWLIGKEEGKAETPARKRLKPEEFQQKCAERHAQMRKVYESTMMQDSEQRWLRKVCSEGTAGDRIASLTMLSQVCPVFATGWITALLTMAGKTARSDAMMALDALKDLFVNTLLPDRKLKTLSQMDPIAPKGLNKVTWTQITVVSFFEDYLKTAFAGFVHVLSEAAHSSVAFFKTKSIRTAHELLAAKPEQERALLALLVNKFGDHTAKVSSNVSFHLKQLLKAHPGMKPIVVREVEAFLMRKNITPKSQYCAILHLSEMVFSKQDGEAAARLIKLFVTRLEQALAGGAGPS
;
A
#
# COMPACT_ATOMS: atom_id res chain seq x y z
N SER A 1 30.85 -29.34 -18.50
CA SER A 1 30.78 -27.91 -18.88
C SER A 1 29.37 -27.30 -18.86
N GLY A 2 28.28 -28.09 -18.79
CA GLY A 2 26.89 -27.58 -18.75
C GLY A 2 26.46 -26.96 -17.41
N SER A 3 26.93 -27.48 -16.28
CA SER A 3 26.56 -26.99 -14.93
C SER A 3 27.00 -25.54 -14.69
N SER A 4 28.25 -25.19 -15.03
CA SER A 4 28.82 -23.85 -14.84
C SER A 4 28.12 -22.74 -15.68
N LYS A 5 27.65 -23.07 -16.89
CA LYS A 5 26.87 -22.11 -17.71
C LYS A 5 25.48 -21.86 -17.14
N VAL A 6 24.84 -22.89 -16.58
CA VAL A 6 23.53 -22.76 -15.90
C VAL A 6 23.65 -21.91 -14.64
N THR A 7 24.72 -22.10 -13.85
CA THR A 7 24.99 -21.26 -12.67
C THR A 7 25.24 -19.80 -13.04
N ARG A 8 26.04 -19.53 -14.09
CA ARG A 8 26.32 -18.16 -14.54
C ARG A 8 25.07 -17.44 -15.05
N ALA A 9 24.26 -18.09 -15.87
CA ALA A 9 23.00 -17.54 -16.37
C ALA A 9 21.96 -17.31 -15.26
N LEU A 10 21.94 -18.17 -14.23
CA LEU A 10 21.10 -17.99 -13.04
C LEU A 10 21.56 -16.80 -12.19
N VAL A 11 22.86 -16.65 -11.95
CA VAL A 11 23.43 -15.50 -11.22
C VAL A 11 23.18 -14.20 -11.97
N GLU A 12 23.29 -14.20 -13.30
CA GLU A 12 22.97 -13.05 -14.15
C GLU A 12 21.47 -12.73 -14.14
N ALA A 13 20.60 -13.75 -14.11
CA ALA A 13 19.16 -13.56 -13.91
C ALA A 13 18.84 -12.99 -12.51
N LEU A 14 19.55 -13.40 -11.46
CA LEU A 14 19.40 -12.84 -10.12
C LEU A 14 19.79 -11.35 -10.06
N ARG A 15 20.84 -10.93 -10.79
CA ARG A 15 21.18 -9.50 -10.92
C ARG A 15 20.08 -8.68 -11.59
N ALA A 16 19.31 -9.26 -12.51
CA ALA A 16 18.16 -8.55 -13.07
C ALA A 16 17.07 -8.30 -12.01
N PHE A 17 16.89 -9.24 -11.05
CA PHE A 17 15.91 -9.13 -9.97
C PHE A 17 16.33 -8.24 -8.80
N SER A 18 17.60 -7.85 -8.70
CA SER A 18 18.06 -6.87 -7.71
C SER A 18 17.85 -5.41 -8.14
N SER A 19 17.22 -5.16 -9.30
CA SER A 19 16.88 -3.80 -9.72
C SER A 19 15.90 -3.15 -8.74
N PRO A 20 16.17 -1.90 -8.26
CA PRO A 20 15.22 -1.15 -7.43
C PRO A 20 13.88 -0.93 -8.14
N LYS A 21 13.90 -0.77 -9.47
CA LYS A 21 12.69 -0.63 -10.30
C LYS A 21 12.23 -1.99 -10.80
N TRP A 22 11.91 -2.88 -9.86
CA TRP A 22 11.56 -4.27 -10.16
C TRP A 22 10.36 -4.40 -11.13
N TRP A 23 9.47 -3.41 -11.16
CA TRP A 23 8.30 -3.34 -12.05
C TRP A 23 8.63 -3.05 -13.53
N LEU A 24 9.90 -2.81 -13.86
CA LEU A 24 10.41 -2.66 -15.24
C LEU A 24 11.06 -3.94 -15.77
N ILE A 25 11.33 -4.91 -14.90
CA ILE A 25 12.00 -6.16 -15.28
C ILE A 25 11.11 -6.92 -16.30
N GLY A 26 11.71 -7.34 -17.41
CA GLY A 26 11.02 -8.10 -18.47
C GLY A 26 10.12 -7.26 -19.40
N LYS A 27 10.09 -5.93 -19.24
CA LYS A 27 9.46 -5.02 -20.21
C LYS A 27 10.51 -4.61 -21.25
N GLU A 28 10.32 -5.00 -22.51
CA GLU A 28 11.12 -4.46 -23.62
C GLU A 28 10.62 -3.04 -23.91
N GLU A 29 11.43 -2.01 -23.60
CA GLU A 29 11.15 -0.65 -24.04
C GLU A 29 11.25 -0.58 -25.57
N GLY A 30 10.18 -0.14 -26.24
CA GLY A 30 10.25 0.30 -27.64
C GLY A 30 10.04 -0.74 -28.74
N LYS A 31 9.63 -1.98 -28.47
CA LYS A 31 9.18 -2.88 -29.56
C LYS A 31 7.66 -2.89 -29.71
N ALA A 32 7.25 -2.45 -30.89
CA ALA A 32 5.89 -2.49 -31.41
C ALA A 32 5.19 -3.84 -31.14
N GLU A 33 3.87 -3.76 -30.95
CA GLU A 33 2.95 -4.88 -30.83
C GLU A 33 3.34 -6.03 -31.79
N THR A 34 3.99 -7.05 -31.23
CA THR A 34 4.30 -8.30 -31.94
C THR A 34 3.09 -9.24 -31.84
N PRO A 35 2.84 -10.06 -32.87
CA PRO A 35 1.52 -10.53 -33.26
C PRO A 35 0.86 -11.40 -32.20
N ALA A 36 -0.47 -11.51 -32.30
CA ALA A 36 -1.39 -12.32 -31.49
C ALA A 36 -0.70 -13.47 -30.72
N ARG A 37 -0.18 -13.15 -29.53
CA ARG A 37 0.45 -14.14 -28.65
C ARG A 37 -0.66 -15.05 -28.14
N LYS A 38 -0.45 -16.36 -28.23
CA LYS A 38 -1.41 -17.32 -27.66
C LYS A 38 -1.60 -16.96 -26.18
N ARG A 39 -2.84 -16.87 -25.70
CA ARG A 39 -3.13 -16.58 -24.30
C ARG A 39 -3.22 -17.89 -23.52
N LEU A 40 -2.61 -17.92 -22.33
CA LEU A 40 -2.81 -18.99 -21.35
C LEU A 40 -4.16 -18.78 -20.65
N LYS A 41 -4.73 -19.85 -20.09
CA LYS A 41 -5.83 -19.68 -19.14
C LYS A 41 -5.33 -18.95 -17.90
N PRO A 42 -6.14 -18.08 -17.25
CA PRO A 42 -5.72 -17.34 -16.06
C PRO A 42 -5.19 -18.24 -14.92
N GLU A 43 -5.84 -19.37 -14.67
CA GLU A 43 -5.43 -20.34 -13.64
C GLU A 43 -4.07 -20.97 -13.94
N GLU A 44 -3.85 -21.39 -15.19
CA GLU A 44 -2.56 -21.93 -15.65
C GLU A 44 -1.45 -20.88 -15.55
N PHE A 45 -1.77 -19.61 -15.81
CA PHE A 45 -0.82 -18.50 -15.67
C PHE A 45 -0.45 -18.26 -14.21
N GLN A 46 -1.42 -18.24 -13.31
CA GLN A 46 -1.20 -18.11 -11.87
C GLN A 46 -0.31 -19.23 -11.33
N GLN A 47 -0.62 -20.47 -11.69
CA GLN A 47 0.17 -21.65 -11.29
C GLN A 47 1.62 -21.52 -11.78
N LYS A 48 1.83 -21.17 -13.04
CA LYS A 48 3.19 -20.98 -13.60
C LYS A 48 3.96 -19.86 -12.92
N CYS A 49 3.30 -18.76 -12.59
CA CYS A 49 3.92 -17.65 -11.85
C CYS A 49 4.40 -18.11 -10.47
N ALA A 50 3.56 -18.84 -9.73
CA ALA A 50 3.90 -19.38 -8.42
C ALA A 50 5.04 -20.41 -8.49
N GLU A 51 4.97 -21.37 -9.41
CA GLU A 51 6.02 -22.38 -9.61
C GLU A 51 7.35 -21.73 -9.97
N ARG A 52 7.35 -20.76 -10.89
CA ARG A 52 8.58 -20.10 -11.33
C ARG A 52 9.16 -19.21 -10.25
N HIS A 53 8.33 -18.51 -9.48
CA HIS A 53 8.78 -17.74 -8.32
C HIS A 53 9.42 -18.65 -7.27
N ALA A 54 8.82 -19.80 -6.95
CA ALA A 54 9.38 -20.76 -6.00
C ALA A 54 10.72 -21.35 -6.46
N GLN A 55 10.86 -21.68 -7.75
CA GLN A 55 12.13 -22.12 -8.33
C GLN A 55 13.18 -20.98 -8.24
N MET A 56 12.80 -19.78 -8.69
CA MET A 56 13.40 -18.45 -8.44
C MET A 56 14.09 -18.35 -7.09
N ARG A 57 13.23 -18.43 -6.07
CA ARG A 57 13.58 -18.22 -4.67
C ARG A 57 14.59 -19.24 -4.17
N LYS A 58 14.47 -20.53 -4.54
CA LYS A 58 15.44 -21.56 -4.12
C LYS A 58 16.85 -21.25 -4.62
N VAL A 59 16.97 -20.78 -5.85
CA VAL A 59 18.28 -20.40 -6.41
C VAL A 59 18.81 -19.13 -5.78
N TYR A 60 17.94 -18.15 -5.53
CA TYR A 60 18.31 -16.95 -4.78
C TYR A 60 18.83 -17.31 -3.39
N GLU A 61 18.11 -18.13 -2.63
CA GLU A 61 18.49 -18.56 -1.28
C GLU A 61 19.83 -19.30 -1.28
N SER A 62 20.04 -20.28 -2.17
CA SER A 62 21.30 -21.01 -2.23
C SER A 62 22.49 -20.10 -2.58
N THR A 63 22.29 -19.10 -3.44
CA THR A 63 23.31 -18.11 -3.80
C THR A 63 23.61 -17.17 -2.62
N MET A 64 22.58 -16.64 -1.95
CA MET A 64 22.75 -15.73 -0.82
C MET A 64 23.39 -16.42 0.39
N MET A 65 23.21 -17.73 0.57
CA MET A 65 23.88 -18.47 1.66
C MET A 65 25.40 -18.60 1.49
N GLN A 66 25.94 -18.33 0.30
CA GLN A 66 27.39 -18.30 0.07
C GLN A 66 28.02 -16.99 0.55
N ASP A 67 27.23 -15.93 0.69
CA ASP A 67 27.66 -14.62 1.12
C ASP A 67 27.66 -14.51 2.66
N SER A 68 28.78 -14.10 3.24
CA SER A 68 28.93 -13.96 4.70
C SER A 68 28.06 -12.86 5.29
N GLU A 69 27.88 -11.75 4.59
CA GLU A 69 27.05 -10.62 5.03
C GLU A 69 25.57 -11.02 5.02
N GLN A 70 25.11 -11.69 3.97
CA GLN A 70 23.75 -12.24 3.89
C GLN A 70 23.45 -13.24 5.00
N ARG A 71 24.40 -14.13 5.32
CA ARG A 71 24.25 -15.07 6.44
C ARG A 71 24.19 -14.34 7.78
N TRP A 72 25.01 -13.31 7.96
CA TRP A 72 24.99 -12.49 9.17
C TRP A 72 23.64 -11.77 9.33
N LEU A 73 23.14 -11.08 8.30
CA LEU A 73 21.84 -10.40 8.34
C LEU A 73 20.68 -11.37 8.68
N ARG A 74 20.68 -12.57 8.09
CA ARG A 74 19.67 -13.60 8.38
C ARG A 74 19.75 -14.08 9.82
N LYS A 75 20.95 -14.22 10.38
CA LYS A 75 21.14 -14.55 11.80
C LYS A 75 20.61 -13.43 12.70
N VAL A 76 20.84 -12.17 12.34
CA VAL A 76 20.29 -11.03 13.08
C VAL A 76 18.76 -11.02 13.03
N CYS A 77 18.14 -11.41 11.91
CA CYS A 77 16.67 -11.54 11.83
C CYS A 77 16.10 -12.56 12.82
N SER A 78 16.83 -13.64 13.15
CA SER A 78 16.36 -14.66 14.09
C SER A 78 16.74 -14.38 15.55
N GLU A 79 17.98 -13.93 15.79
CA GLU A 79 18.58 -13.86 17.12
C GLU A 79 18.77 -12.44 17.65
N GLY A 80 18.63 -11.43 16.79
CA GLY A 80 18.86 -10.02 17.13
C GLY A 80 17.76 -9.40 18.00
N THR A 81 18.03 -8.19 18.49
CA THR A 81 17.03 -7.39 19.20
C THR A 81 15.89 -6.98 18.27
N ALA A 82 14.75 -6.50 18.79
CA ALA A 82 13.63 -6.10 17.95
C ALA A 82 14.01 -5.03 16.91
N GLY A 83 14.82 -4.04 17.29
CA GLY A 83 15.32 -3.01 16.37
C GLY A 83 16.23 -3.61 15.29
N ASP A 84 17.19 -4.44 15.68
CA ASP A 84 18.13 -5.06 14.73
C ASP A 84 17.41 -6.01 13.77
N ARG A 85 16.41 -6.75 14.26
CA ARG A 85 15.56 -7.60 13.43
C ARG A 85 14.81 -6.79 12.38
N ILE A 86 14.17 -5.68 12.78
CA ILE A 86 13.45 -4.81 11.84
C ILE A 86 14.41 -4.21 10.81
N ALA A 87 15.55 -3.68 11.25
CA ALA A 87 16.57 -3.13 10.35
C ALA A 87 17.06 -4.17 9.33
N SER A 88 17.39 -5.38 9.81
CA SER A 88 17.86 -6.48 8.96
C SER A 88 16.79 -6.94 7.97
N LEU A 89 15.54 -7.06 8.40
CA LEU A 89 14.41 -7.39 7.52
C LEU A 89 14.19 -6.33 6.44
N THR A 90 14.31 -5.05 6.77
CA THR A 90 14.21 -3.94 5.82
C THR A 90 15.35 -4.01 4.79
N MET A 91 16.59 -4.17 5.25
CA MET A 91 17.77 -4.27 4.38
C MET A 91 17.66 -5.46 3.42
N LEU A 92 17.33 -6.64 3.94
CA LEU A 92 17.12 -7.84 3.11
C LEU A 92 16.00 -7.65 2.08
N SER A 93 14.97 -6.86 2.42
CA SER A 93 13.90 -6.53 1.50
C SER A 93 14.32 -5.56 0.40
N GLN A 94 15.26 -4.66 0.68
CA GLN A 94 15.79 -3.69 -0.28
C GLN A 94 16.78 -4.31 -1.27
N VAL A 95 17.59 -5.29 -0.84
CA VAL A 95 18.59 -5.95 -1.71
C VAL A 95 17.94 -6.67 -2.90
N CYS A 96 16.86 -7.41 -2.66
CA CYS A 96 16.11 -8.06 -3.73
C CYS A 96 14.62 -8.11 -3.39
N PRO A 97 13.86 -7.06 -3.74
CA PRO A 97 12.44 -6.95 -3.41
C PRO A 97 11.61 -8.15 -3.87
N VAL A 98 11.89 -8.64 -5.08
CA VAL A 98 11.12 -9.69 -5.75
C VAL A 98 11.06 -11.01 -4.96
N PHE A 99 12.10 -11.31 -4.17
CA PHE A 99 12.16 -12.50 -3.31
C PHE A 99 11.94 -12.20 -1.83
N ALA A 100 11.65 -10.95 -1.46
CA ALA A 100 11.52 -10.50 -0.08
C ALA A 100 10.17 -10.82 0.58
N THR A 101 9.32 -11.64 -0.05
CA THR A 101 7.96 -11.92 0.44
C THR A 101 7.95 -12.48 1.87
N GLY A 102 8.95 -13.28 2.25
CA GLY A 102 9.06 -13.79 3.63
C GLY A 102 9.36 -12.67 4.64
N TRP A 103 10.26 -11.75 4.27
CA TRP A 103 10.70 -10.65 5.12
C TRP A 103 9.60 -9.60 5.32
N ILE A 104 8.88 -9.26 4.25
CA ILE A 104 7.74 -8.34 4.30
C ILE A 104 6.63 -8.92 5.18
N THR A 105 6.31 -10.22 5.05
CA THR A 105 5.33 -10.89 5.92
C THR A 105 5.75 -10.89 7.38
N ALA A 106 7.05 -11.07 7.68
CA ALA A 106 7.56 -10.98 9.04
C ALA A 106 7.41 -9.56 9.62
N LEU A 107 7.76 -8.52 8.85
CA LEU A 107 7.55 -7.13 9.24
C LEU A 107 6.08 -6.80 9.48
N LEU A 108 5.17 -7.26 8.60
CA LEU A 108 3.72 -7.11 8.78
C LEU A 108 3.23 -7.76 10.07
N THR A 109 3.74 -8.97 10.36
CA THR A 109 3.41 -9.69 11.60
C THR A 109 3.90 -8.94 12.84
N MET A 110 5.08 -8.31 12.78
CA MET A 110 5.59 -7.49 13.88
C MET A 110 4.75 -6.22 14.07
N ALA A 111 4.38 -5.55 12.98
CA ALA A 111 3.55 -4.35 13.01
C ALA A 111 2.12 -4.61 13.55
N GLY A 112 1.57 -5.80 13.30
CA GLY A 112 0.24 -6.21 13.80
C GLY A 112 0.16 -6.41 15.32
N LYS A 113 1.28 -6.48 16.05
CA LYS A 113 1.29 -6.65 17.51
C LYS A 113 1.07 -5.32 18.23
N THR A 114 -0.15 -4.80 18.11
CA THR A 114 -0.62 -3.46 18.53
C THR A 114 -0.62 -3.22 20.06
N ALA A 115 0.55 -3.32 20.72
CA ALA A 115 0.74 -2.92 22.12
C ALA A 115 2.21 -2.74 22.51
N ARG A 116 3.14 -2.87 21.56
CA ARG A 116 4.58 -2.92 21.83
C ARG A 116 5.33 -1.86 21.03
N SER A 117 6.40 -1.33 21.60
CA SER A 117 7.23 -0.31 20.94
C SER A 117 7.86 -0.80 19.64
N ASP A 118 8.16 -2.10 19.54
CA ASP A 118 8.69 -2.74 18.33
C ASP A 118 7.70 -2.71 17.15
N ALA A 119 6.40 -2.84 17.41
CA ALA A 119 5.36 -2.69 16.39
C ALA A 119 5.40 -1.31 15.74
N MET A 120 5.74 -0.26 16.50
CA MET A 120 5.83 1.09 15.97
C MET A 120 7.02 1.27 15.03
N MET A 121 8.17 0.71 15.42
CA MET A 121 9.36 0.68 14.55
C MET A 121 9.08 -0.11 13.27
N ALA A 122 8.32 -1.20 13.36
CA ALA A 122 7.92 -2.00 12.21
C ALA A 122 6.96 -1.24 11.28
N LEU A 123 6.01 -0.44 11.81
CA LEU A 123 5.14 0.44 11.02
C LEU A 123 5.95 1.47 10.22
N ASP A 124 6.95 2.10 10.85
CA ASP A 124 7.83 3.06 10.19
C ASP A 124 8.68 2.42 9.11
N ALA A 125 9.28 1.27 9.41
CA ALA A 125 10.07 0.49 8.47
C ALA A 125 9.24 0.03 7.27
N LEU A 126 8.01 -0.48 7.48
CA LEU A 126 7.11 -0.87 6.40
C LEU A 126 6.70 0.33 5.55
N LYS A 127 6.37 1.47 6.17
CA LYS A 127 6.01 2.68 5.42
C LYS A 127 7.16 3.11 4.51
N ASP A 128 8.37 3.22 5.06
CA ASP A 128 9.56 3.59 4.29
C ASP A 128 9.81 2.60 3.14
N LEU A 129 9.77 1.30 3.45
CA LEU A 129 9.98 0.24 2.47
C LEU A 129 8.94 0.29 1.34
N PHE A 130 7.65 0.43 1.67
CA PHE A 130 6.59 0.52 0.67
C PHE A 130 6.72 1.77 -0.20
N VAL A 131 6.98 2.93 0.38
CA VAL A 131 7.02 4.21 -0.35
C VAL A 131 8.29 4.31 -1.21
N ASN A 132 9.45 3.98 -0.64
CA ASN A 132 10.74 4.28 -1.25
C ASN A 132 11.31 3.12 -2.08
N THR A 133 10.85 1.88 -1.86
CA THR A 133 11.42 0.69 -2.53
C THR A 133 10.38 -0.12 -3.29
N LEU A 134 9.24 -0.46 -2.67
CA LEU A 134 8.35 -1.49 -3.20
C LEU A 134 7.30 -0.96 -4.17
N LEU A 135 6.66 0.18 -3.88
CA LEU A 135 5.51 0.66 -4.66
C LEU A 135 5.93 1.55 -5.84
N PRO A 136 5.49 1.23 -7.07
CA PRO A 136 5.64 2.13 -8.21
C PRO A 136 4.64 3.30 -8.14
N ASP A 137 4.84 4.32 -8.98
CA ASP A 137 3.91 5.45 -9.13
C ASP A 137 2.69 5.10 -10.01
N ARG A 138 2.19 3.88 -9.85
CA ARG A 138 0.97 3.34 -10.47
C ARG A 138 0.34 2.30 -9.55
N LYS A 139 -0.94 2.02 -9.75
CA LYS A 139 -1.61 0.93 -9.04
C LYS A 139 -1.00 -0.43 -9.43
N LEU A 140 -0.90 -1.32 -8.44
CA LEU A 140 -0.47 -2.70 -8.62
C LEU A 140 -1.60 -3.51 -9.28
N LYS A 141 -1.23 -4.48 -10.10
CA LYS A 141 -2.16 -5.39 -10.78
C LYS A 141 -2.21 -6.72 -10.06
N THR A 142 -3.39 -7.32 -9.94
CA THR A 142 -3.49 -8.74 -9.58
C THR A 142 -3.11 -9.62 -10.76
N LEU A 143 -2.78 -10.89 -10.52
CA LEU A 143 -2.55 -11.86 -11.59
C LEU A 143 -3.76 -11.97 -12.53
N SER A 144 -4.98 -11.82 -12.01
CA SER A 144 -6.21 -11.82 -12.80
C SER A 144 -6.38 -10.58 -13.69
N GLN A 145 -5.70 -9.48 -13.38
CA GLN A 145 -5.71 -8.23 -14.17
C GLN A 145 -4.55 -8.15 -15.18
N MET A 146 -3.59 -9.08 -15.11
CA MET A 146 -2.46 -9.14 -16.03
C MET A 146 -2.84 -9.93 -17.28
N ASP A 147 -2.20 -9.60 -18.41
CA ASP A 147 -2.39 -10.36 -19.65
C ASP A 147 -1.66 -11.72 -19.52
N PRO A 148 -2.36 -12.87 -19.61
CA PRO A 148 -1.76 -14.20 -19.49
C PRO A 148 -1.01 -14.56 -20.78
N ILE A 149 0.14 -13.93 -21.00
CA ILE A 149 0.99 -14.14 -22.18
C ILE A 149 1.49 -15.60 -22.18
N ALA A 150 1.35 -16.32 -23.30
CA ALA A 150 1.98 -17.65 -23.40
C ALA A 150 3.49 -17.55 -23.66
N PRO A 151 4.27 -18.55 -23.22
CA PRO A 151 5.71 -18.62 -23.49
C PRO A 151 6.06 -18.79 -24.98
N LYS A 152 5.11 -19.22 -25.82
CA LYS A 152 5.33 -19.43 -27.26
C LYS A 152 5.53 -18.07 -27.95
N GLY A 153 6.79 -17.71 -28.17
CA GLY A 153 7.21 -16.44 -28.77
C GLY A 153 8.04 -15.52 -27.87
N LEU A 154 8.23 -15.89 -26.59
CA LEU A 154 9.12 -15.18 -25.67
C LEU A 154 10.43 -15.93 -25.47
N ASN A 155 11.53 -15.19 -25.31
CA ASN A 155 12.76 -15.75 -24.76
C ASN A 155 12.48 -16.33 -23.37
N LYS A 156 13.03 -17.51 -23.08
CA LYS A 156 12.91 -18.20 -21.78
C LYS A 156 13.30 -17.31 -20.59
N VAL A 157 14.29 -16.43 -20.78
CA VAL A 157 14.73 -15.46 -19.75
C VAL A 157 13.63 -14.43 -19.49
N THR A 158 13.13 -13.77 -20.54
CA THR A 158 12.05 -12.77 -20.45
C THR A 158 10.78 -13.38 -19.85
N TRP A 159 10.43 -14.61 -20.25
CA TRP A 159 9.29 -15.33 -19.68
C TRP A 159 9.46 -15.57 -18.18
N THR A 160 10.66 -15.96 -17.75
CA THR A 160 11.00 -16.14 -16.32
C THR A 160 10.87 -14.83 -15.56
N GLN A 161 11.39 -13.75 -16.12
CA GLN A 161 11.31 -12.41 -15.53
C GLN A 161 9.87 -11.96 -15.32
N ILE A 162 9.04 -12.04 -16.36
CA ILE A 162 7.63 -11.65 -16.31
C ILE A 162 6.89 -12.48 -15.26
N THR A 163 6.99 -13.81 -15.31
CA THR A 163 6.26 -14.69 -14.36
C THR A 163 6.64 -14.47 -12.90
N VAL A 164 7.93 -14.27 -12.62
CA VAL A 164 8.41 -14.01 -11.25
C VAL A 164 7.95 -12.64 -10.75
N VAL A 165 8.05 -11.60 -11.59
CA VAL A 165 7.62 -10.23 -11.26
C VAL A 165 6.11 -10.15 -11.10
N SER A 166 5.34 -10.83 -11.96
CA SER A 166 3.89 -10.92 -11.88
C SER A 166 3.42 -11.54 -10.57
N PHE A 167 4.07 -12.63 -10.13
CA PHE A 167 3.79 -13.21 -8.81
C PHE A 167 4.07 -12.22 -7.68
N PHE A 168 5.23 -11.56 -7.73
CA PHE A 168 5.61 -10.61 -6.69
C PHE A 168 4.67 -9.41 -6.62
N GLU A 169 4.23 -8.87 -7.76
CA GLU A 169 3.30 -7.74 -7.82
C GLU A 169 1.94 -8.07 -7.20
N ASP A 170 1.43 -9.27 -7.44
CA ASP A 170 0.18 -9.75 -6.85
C ASP A 170 0.30 -9.98 -5.34
N TYR A 171 1.41 -10.59 -4.89
CA TYR A 171 1.75 -10.68 -3.48
C TYR A 171 1.82 -9.29 -2.85
N LEU A 172 2.50 -8.34 -3.48
CA LEU A 172 2.71 -6.99 -2.94
C LEU A 172 1.39 -6.24 -2.78
N LYS A 173 0.45 -6.44 -3.71
CA LYS A 173 -0.90 -5.88 -3.62
C LYS A 173 -1.63 -6.40 -2.38
N THR A 174 -1.53 -7.70 -2.11
CA THR A 174 -2.09 -8.34 -0.92
C THR A 174 -1.38 -7.88 0.35
N ALA A 175 -0.05 -7.82 0.35
CA ALA A 175 0.76 -7.38 1.47
C ALA A 175 0.47 -5.92 1.85
N PHE A 176 0.32 -5.03 0.87
CA PHE A 176 -0.02 -3.64 1.13
C PHE A 176 -1.46 -3.47 1.63
N ALA A 177 -2.42 -4.26 1.12
CA ALA A 177 -3.75 -4.33 1.70
C ALA A 177 -3.72 -4.76 3.18
N GLY A 178 -2.90 -5.77 3.51
CA GLY A 178 -2.63 -6.20 4.87
C GLY A 178 -2.02 -5.09 5.73
N PHE A 179 -1.10 -4.30 5.19
CA PHE A 179 -0.53 -3.16 5.90
C PHE A 179 -1.58 -2.09 6.23
N VAL A 180 -2.44 -1.76 5.27
CA VAL A 180 -3.55 -0.81 5.50
C VAL A 180 -4.52 -1.35 6.55
N HIS A 181 -4.75 -2.66 6.59
CA HIS A 181 -5.55 -3.29 7.64
C HIS A 181 -4.89 -3.14 9.02
N VAL A 182 -3.59 -3.43 9.14
CA VAL A 182 -2.83 -3.22 10.39
C VAL A 182 -2.90 -1.75 10.85
N LEU A 183 -2.79 -0.78 9.94
CA LEU A 183 -2.97 0.63 10.27
C LEU A 183 -4.39 0.95 10.74
N SER A 184 -5.40 0.32 10.14
CA SER A 184 -6.79 0.46 10.58
C SER A 184 -6.96 -0.05 12.01
N GLU A 185 -6.44 -1.22 12.35
CA GLU A 185 -6.48 -1.76 13.72
C GLU A 185 -5.74 -0.85 14.71
N ALA A 186 -4.53 -0.40 14.36
CA ALA A 186 -3.75 0.51 15.19
C ALA A 186 -4.43 1.88 15.37
N ALA A 187 -5.21 2.35 14.38
CA ALA A 187 -6.03 3.56 14.50
C ALA A 187 -7.24 3.40 15.45
N HIS A 188 -7.64 2.16 15.79
CA HIS A 188 -8.67 1.85 16.78
C HIS A 188 -8.11 1.51 18.17
N SER A 189 -6.78 1.42 18.32
CA SER A 189 -6.11 1.13 19.60
C SER A 189 -6.55 2.10 20.70
N SER A 190 -6.68 1.63 21.95
CA SER A 190 -6.93 2.49 23.11
C SER A 190 -5.78 3.47 23.39
N VAL A 191 -4.57 3.17 22.90
CA VAL A 191 -3.38 3.99 23.10
C VAL A 191 -3.35 5.15 22.09
N ALA A 192 -3.51 6.37 22.59
CA ALA A 192 -3.58 7.58 21.76
C ALA A 192 -2.38 7.78 20.83
N PHE A 193 -1.19 7.34 21.26
CA PHE A 193 0.03 7.41 20.46
C PHE A 193 -0.06 6.54 19.20
N PHE A 194 -0.56 5.30 19.31
CA PHE A 194 -0.80 4.42 18.16
C PHE A 194 -1.84 4.99 17.21
N LYS A 195 -2.94 5.55 17.73
CA LYS A 195 -3.95 6.24 16.90
C LYS A 195 -3.32 7.36 16.08
N THR A 196 -2.59 8.24 16.74
CA THR A 196 -1.97 9.43 16.12
C THR A 196 -0.96 9.04 15.06
N LYS A 197 -0.10 8.05 15.35
CA LYS A 197 0.86 7.54 14.37
C LYS A 197 0.15 6.92 13.17
N SER A 198 -0.85 6.07 13.39
CA SER A 198 -1.54 5.36 12.32
C SER A 198 -2.24 6.32 11.36
N ILE A 199 -2.86 7.38 11.89
CA ILE A 199 -3.46 8.47 11.10
C ILE A 199 -2.40 9.17 10.26
N ARG A 200 -1.26 9.54 10.88
CA ARG A 200 -0.16 10.19 10.16
C ARG A 200 0.40 9.30 9.05
N THR A 201 0.66 8.02 9.36
CA THR A 201 1.19 7.05 8.39
C THR A 201 0.21 6.82 7.24
N ALA A 202 -1.09 6.68 7.53
CA ALA A 202 -2.12 6.53 6.50
C ALA A 202 -2.19 7.74 5.56
N HIS A 203 -2.09 8.96 6.10
CA HIS A 203 -1.98 10.18 5.31
C HIS A 203 -0.72 10.21 4.44
N GLU A 204 0.45 9.89 5.01
CA GLU A 204 1.72 9.88 4.28
C GLU A 204 1.69 8.86 3.12
N LEU A 205 1.11 7.68 3.33
CA LEU A 205 0.92 6.68 2.28
C LEU A 205 -0.01 7.17 1.18
N LEU A 206 -1.17 7.73 1.55
CA LEU A 206 -2.17 8.26 0.62
C LEU A 206 -1.61 9.39 -0.24
N ALA A 207 -0.79 10.24 0.34
CA ALA A 207 -0.15 11.35 -0.37
C ALA A 207 1.00 10.88 -1.29
N ALA A 208 1.66 9.77 -0.97
CA ALA A 208 2.85 9.32 -1.68
C ALA A 208 2.57 8.33 -2.82
N LYS A 209 1.57 7.44 -2.67
CA LYS A 209 1.35 6.34 -3.62
C LYS A 209 -0.15 6.14 -3.91
N PRO A 210 -0.51 5.76 -5.16
CA PRO A 210 -1.91 5.61 -5.57
C PRO A 210 -2.57 4.30 -5.11
N GLU A 211 -1.80 3.35 -4.55
CA GLU A 211 -2.34 2.06 -4.11
C GLU A 211 -3.19 2.23 -2.85
N GLN A 212 -4.32 1.51 -2.74
CA GLN A 212 -5.28 1.58 -1.62
C GLN A 212 -5.81 2.99 -1.27
N GLU A 213 -5.81 3.94 -2.21
CA GLU A 213 -6.29 5.32 -2.01
C GLU A 213 -7.63 5.40 -1.27
N ARG A 214 -8.64 4.64 -1.75
CA ARG A 214 -9.98 4.61 -1.14
C ARG A 214 -9.96 4.08 0.30
N ALA A 215 -9.21 3.02 0.56
CA ALA A 215 -9.17 2.41 1.89
C ALA A 215 -8.44 3.30 2.90
N LEU A 216 -7.34 3.93 2.48
CA LEU A 216 -6.60 4.90 3.30
C LEU A 216 -7.43 6.15 3.60
N LEU A 217 -8.14 6.70 2.61
CA LEU A 217 -9.02 7.85 2.82
C LEU A 217 -10.19 7.49 3.76
N ALA A 218 -10.84 6.34 3.54
CA ALA A 218 -11.91 5.87 4.42
C ALA A 218 -11.41 5.67 5.86
N LEU A 219 -10.20 5.12 6.06
CA LEU A 219 -9.56 5.01 7.37
C LEU A 219 -9.46 6.38 8.04
N LEU A 220 -8.93 7.39 7.33
CA LEU A 220 -8.79 8.75 7.87
C LEU A 220 -10.15 9.37 8.21
N VAL A 221 -11.10 9.36 7.28
CA VAL A 221 -12.43 9.97 7.46
C VAL A 221 -13.20 9.30 8.59
N ASN A 222 -13.11 7.98 8.74
CA ASN A 222 -13.74 7.26 9.85
C ASN A 222 -13.27 7.77 11.22
N LYS A 223 -12.05 8.31 11.32
CA LYS A 223 -11.51 8.84 12.57
C LYS A 223 -12.12 10.18 13.01
N PHE A 224 -12.94 10.85 12.19
CA PHE A 224 -13.83 11.92 12.69
C PHE A 224 -14.83 11.42 13.76
N GLY A 225 -15.15 10.12 13.72
CA GLY A 225 -16.01 9.45 14.70
C GLY A 225 -15.36 9.14 16.06
N ASP A 226 -14.08 9.46 16.27
CA ASP A 226 -13.40 9.14 17.53
C ASP A 226 -13.95 9.99 18.70
N HIS A 227 -14.01 9.39 19.90
CA HIS A 227 -14.44 10.08 21.12
C HIS A 227 -13.49 11.25 21.49
N THR A 228 -12.23 11.17 21.08
CA THR A 228 -11.19 12.14 21.39
C THR A 228 -11.17 13.27 20.36
N ALA A 229 -11.51 14.50 20.78
CA ALA A 229 -11.53 15.66 19.87
C ALA A 229 -10.17 15.93 19.19
N LYS A 230 -9.06 15.64 19.89
CA LYS A 230 -7.71 15.77 19.35
C LYS A 230 -7.48 14.87 18.12
N VAL A 231 -8.12 13.70 18.08
CA VAL A 231 -8.03 12.78 16.94
C VAL A 231 -8.74 13.38 15.72
N SER A 232 -9.98 13.86 15.87
CA SER A 232 -10.72 14.51 14.79
C SER A 232 -10.02 15.77 14.25
N SER A 233 -9.41 16.55 15.15
CA SER A 233 -8.60 17.73 14.76
C SER A 233 -7.35 17.32 13.97
N ASN A 234 -6.68 16.24 14.39
CA ASN A 234 -5.51 15.70 13.69
C ASN A 234 -5.86 15.17 12.29
N VAL A 235 -7.01 14.50 12.15
CA VAL A 235 -7.54 14.07 10.84
C VAL A 235 -7.78 15.27 9.94
N SER A 236 -8.48 16.31 10.44
CA SER A 236 -8.72 17.54 9.68
C SER A 236 -7.41 18.18 9.22
N PHE A 237 -6.41 18.26 10.10
CA PHE A 237 -5.08 18.77 9.75
C PHE A 237 -4.44 17.97 8.60
N HIS A 238 -4.40 16.64 8.70
CA HIS A 238 -3.79 15.80 7.67
C HIS A 238 -4.55 15.83 6.35
N LEU A 239 -5.90 15.84 6.37
CA LEU A 239 -6.69 15.99 5.14
C LEU A 239 -6.43 17.36 4.48
N LYS A 240 -6.26 18.44 5.24
CA LYS A 240 -5.87 19.74 4.69
C LYS A 240 -4.50 19.69 4.01
N GLN A 241 -3.52 19.00 4.61
CA GLN A 241 -2.19 18.83 4.00
C GLN A 241 -2.26 18.00 2.72
N LEU A 242 -3.07 16.93 2.71
CA LEU A 242 -3.33 16.14 1.51
C LEU A 242 -3.89 17.00 0.39
N LEU A 243 -4.90 17.83 0.66
CA LEU A 243 -5.54 18.69 -0.34
C LEU A 243 -4.65 19.84 -0.83
N LYS A 244 -3.67 20.27 -0.02
CA LYS A 244 -2.63 21.21 -0.46
C LYS A 244 -1.66 20.55 -1.44
N ALA A 245 -1.25 19.31 -1.17
CA ALA A 245 -0.36 18.56 -2.05
C ALA A 245 -1.08 18.08 -3.34
N HIS A 246 -2.34 17.68 -3.21
CA HIS A 246 -3.15 17.08 -4.28
C HIS A 246 -4.52 17.76 -4.40
N PRO A 247 -4.61 18.96 -4.99
CA PRO A 247 -5.88 19.68 -5.13
C PRO A 247 -6.97 18.89 -5.88
N GLY A 248 -6.59 18.02 -6.81
CA GLY A 248 -7.52 17.15 -7.56
C GLY A 248 -8.28 16.14 -6.68
N MET A 249 -7.85 15.91 -5.44
CA MET A 249 -8.55 15.02 -4.51
C MET A 249 -9.73 15.67 -3.79
N LYS A 250 -9.93 16.99 -3.87
CA LYS A 250 -11.06 17.70 -3.23
C LYS A 250 -12.42 17.03 -3.46
N PRO A 251 -12.86 16.73 -4.71
CA PRO A 251 -14.16 16.08 -4.92
C PRO A 251 -14.26 14.69 -4.29
N ILE A 252 -13.13 13.96 -4.18
CA ILE A 252 -13.07 12.63 -3.59
C ILE A 252 -13.21 12.73 -2.06
N VAL A 253 -12.48 13.65 -1.43
CA VAL A 253 -12.56 13.91 0.01
C VAL A 253 -13.96 14.39 0.41
N VAL A 254 -14.55 15.35 -0.33
CA VAL A 254 -15.91 15.84 -0.07
C VAL A 254 -16.91 14.68 -0.10
N ARG A 255 -16.82 13.79 -1.10
CA ARG A 255 -17.72 12.64 -1.23
C ARG A 255 -17.57 11.64 -0.08
N GLU A 256 -16.34 11.36 0.36
CA GLU A 256 -16.12 10.41 1.46
C GLU A 256 -16.61 10.99 2.80
N VAL A 257 -16.39 12.29 3.05
CA VAL A 257 -16.89 12.97 4.26
C VAL A 257 -18.42 13.11 4.24
N GLU A 258 -19.01 13.38 3.07
CA GLU A 258 -20.46 13.34 2.86
C GLU A 258 -21.03 11.96 3.20
N ALA A 259 -20.42 10.89 2.67
CA ALA A 259 -20.80 9.51 2.97
C ALA A 259 -20.65 9.17 4.46
N PHE A 260 -19.62 9.70 5.12
CA PHE A 260 -19.49 9.60 6.57
C PHE A 260 -20.70 10.24 7.25
N LEU A 261 -21.01 11.52 6.96
CA LEU A 261 -22.10 12.28 7.57
C LEU A 261 -23.48 11.63 7.39
N MET A 262 -23.71 10.89 6.30
CA MET A 262 -24.99 10.22 6.02
C MET A 262 -25.26 8.97 6.87
N ARG A 263 -24.30 8.53 7.71
CA ARG A 263 -24.50 7.38 8.61
C ARG A 263 -25.44 7.74 9.75
N LYS A 264 -26.33 6.81 10.14
CA LYS A 264 -27.34 7.03 11.18
C LYS A 264 -26.76 7.17 12.60
N ASN A 265 -25.60 6.58 12.88
CA ASN A 265 -25.05 6.44 14.23
C ASN A 265 -23.84 7.35 14.48
N ILE A 266 -23.92 8.63 14.08
CA ILE A 266 -22.82 9.59 14.29
C ILE A 266 -23.20 10.56 15.40
N THR A 267 -22.30 10.78 16.35
CA THR A 267 -22.51 11.75 17.42
C THR A 267 -22.55 13.19 16.87
N PRO A 268 -23.31 14.11 17.50
CA PRO A 268 -23.36 15.52 17.07
C PRO A 268 -21.97 16.16 17.02
N LYS A 269 -21.07 15.79 17.93
CA LYS A 269 -19.68 16.24 17.96
C LYS A 269 -18.89 15.78 16.73
N SER A 270 -19.01 14.52 16.35
CA SER A 270 -18.33 13.99 15.16
C SER A 270 -18.89 14.61 13.88
N GLN A 271 -20.21 14.87 13.82
CA GLN A 271 -20.84 15.61 12.72
C GLN A 271 -20.28 17.03 12.61
N TYR A 272 -20.22 17.75 13.74
CA TYR A 272 -19.65 19.09 13.81
C TYR A 272 -18.20 19.14 13.30
N CYS A 273 -17.32 18.23 13.76
CA CYS A 273 -15.93 18.20 13.30
C CYS A 273 -15.79 17.94 11.79
N ALA A 274 -16.63 17.06 11.23
CA ALA A 274 -16.63 16.77 9.80
C ALA A 274 -17.16 17.96 8.97
N ILE A 275 -18.24 18.61 9.42
CA ILE A 275 -18.78 19.83 8.79
C ILE A 275 -17.77 20.97 8.87
N LEU A 276 -17.12 21.15 10.02
CA LEU A 276 -16.08 22.16 10.20
C LEU A 276 -14.90 21.94 9.26
N HIS A 277 -14.45 20.69 9.10
CA HIS A 277 -13.40 20.39 8.13
C HIS A 277 -13.80 20.80 6.70
N LEU A 278 -15.04 20.50 6.30
CA LEU A 278 -15.56 20.85 4.99
C LEU A 278 -15.70 22.37 4.79
N SER A 279 -16.12 23.11 5.82
CA SER A 279 -16.28 24.57 5.73
C SER A 279 -14.94 25.31 5.64
N GLU A 280 -13.86 24.71 6.14
CA GLU A 280 -12.50 25.25 6.05
C GLU A 280 -11.78 24.90 4.73
N MET A 281 -12.43 24.18 3.82
CA MET A 281 -11.85 23.85 2.51
C MET A 281 -11.73 25.09 1.62
N VAL A 282 -10.57 25.26 0.99
CA VAL A 282 -10.33 26.35 0.03
C VAL A 282 -10.60 25.84 -1.38
N PHE A 283 -11.51 26.52 -2.09
CA PHE A 283 -11.89 26.20 -3.46
C PHE A 283 -11.31 27.21 -4.46
N SER A 284 -11.00 26.71 -5.64
CA SER A 284 -10.54 27.47 -6.81
C SER A 284 -11.58 27.39 -7.92
N LYS A 285 -11.38 28.13 -9.01
CA LYS A 285 -12.30 28.12 -10.18
C LYS A 285 -12.49 26.73 -10.80
N GLN A 286 -11.52 25.83 -10.63
CA GLN A 286 -11.57 24.47 -11.18
C GLN A 286 -12.40 23.50 -10.31
N ASP A 287 -12.76 23.91 -9.09
CA ASP A 287 -13.43 23.04 -8.12
C ASP A 287 -14.96 23.16 -8.12
N GLY A 288 -15.56 23.66 -9.21
CA GLY A 288 -16.98 24.00 -9.29
C GLY A 288 -17.92 22.86 -8.91
N GLU A 289 -17.64 21.63 -9.35
CA GLU A 289 -18.44 20.45 -8.98
C GLU A 289 -18.38 20.15 -7.47
N ALA A 290 -17.19 20.20 -6.89
CA ALA A 290 -16.99 19.94 -5.46
C ALA A 290 -17.66 21.02 -4.61
N ALA A 291 -17.57 22.29 -5.03
CA ALA A 291 -18.23 23.41 -4.36
C ALA A 291 -19.77 23.30 -4.43
N ALA A 292 -20.33 22.98 -5.60
CA ALA A 292 -21.77 22.80 -5.77
C ALA A 292 -22.31 21.66 -4.89
N ARG A 293 -21.60 20.53 -4.84
CA ARG A 293 -21.92 19.41 -3.95
C ARG A 293 -21.88 19.84 -2.48
N LEU A 294 -20.86 20.60 -2.09
CA LEU A 294 -20.73 21.07 -0.71
C LEU A 294 -21.86 22.01 -0.30
N ILE A 295 -22.25 22.95 -1.17
CA ILE A 295 -23.39 23.85 -0.94
C ILE A 295 -24.67 23.02 -0.73
N LYS A 296 -24.94 22.05 -1.61
CA LYS A 296 -26.10 21.16 -1.48
C LYS A 296 -26.09 20.43 -0.14
N LEU A 297 -24.94 19.87 0.26
CA LEU A 297 -24.79 19.19 1.53
C LEU A 297 -25.08 20.13 2.72
N PHE A 298 -24.55 21.35 2.72
CA PHE A 298 -24.80 22.32 3.80
C PHE A 298 -26.26 22.75 3.88
N VAL A 299 -26.92 23.00 2.75
CA VAL A 299 -28.36 23.32 2.71
C VAL A 299 -29.18 22.16 3.28
N THR A 300 -28.94 20.93 2.84
CA THR A 300 -29.64 19.74 3.38
C THR A 300 -29.42 19.58 4.88
N ARG A 301 -28.21 19.87 5.38
CA ARG A 301 -27.93 19.80 6.83
C ARG A 301 -28.61 20.91 7.62
N LEU A 302 -28.70 22.11 7.05
CA LEU A 302 -29.43 23.22 7.64
C LEU A 302 -30.93 22.92 7.71
N GLU A 303 -31.53 22.42 6.63
CA GLU A 303 -32.94 21.98 6.59
C GLU A 303 -33.23 20.92 7.66
N GLN A 304 -32.35 19.91 7.80
CA GLN A 304 -32.47 18.88 8.84
C GLN A 304 -32.39 19.48 10.26
N ALA A 305 -31.49 20.44 10.49
CA ALA A 305 -31.35 21.09 11.79
C ALA A 305 -32.59 21.93 12.14
N LEU A 306 -33.15 22.65 11.16
CA LEU A 306 -34.38 23.43 11.33
C LEU A 306 -35.61 22.53 11.57
N ALA A 307 -35.73 21.42 10.83
CA ALA A 307 -36.81 20.46 11.00
C ALA A 307 -36.71 19.70 12.34
N GLY A 308 -35.50 19.35 12.78
CA GLY A 308 -35.25 18.69 14.07
C GLY A 308 -35.44 19.60 15.29
N GLY A 309 -35.37 20.93 15.11
CA GLY A 309 -35.70 21.93 16.13
C GLY A 309 -37.21 22.17 16.30
N ALA A 310 -38.05 21.57 15.46
CA ALA A 310 -39.52 21.72 15.46
C ALA A 310 -40.26 20.52 16.09
N GLY A 311 -39.68 19.90 17.12
CA GLY A 311 -40.36 18.91 17.98
C GLY A 311 -40.96 19.58 19.24
N PRO A 312 -42.13 19.13 19.73
CA PRO A 312 -43.00 19.93 20.58
C PRO A 312 -42.36 20.22 21.95
N SER A 313 -42.32 21.52 22.27
CA SER A 313 -42.23 22.07 23.62
C SER A 313 -43.32 21.54 24.53
#